data_AF-A0AAD1F5D3-F1
#
_entry.id   AF-A0AAD1F5D3-F1
#
_cell.length_a   1.000
_cell.length_b   1.000
_cell.length_c   1.000
_cell.angle_alpha   90.00
_cell.angle_beta   90.00
_cell.angle_gamma   90.00
#
_symmetry.space_group_name_H-M   'P 1'
#
loop_
_entity.id
_entity.type
_entity.pdbx_description
1 polymer ?
#
loop_
_entity_poly.entity_id
_entity_poly.type
_entity_poly.pdbx_seq_one_letter_code
_entity_poly.pdbx_strand_id
1 'polypeptide(L)'
;MSEVESNTNVIENTTTSSQLDVIVRTAMKAIASEIAKNPRCLRDIEWRDLERVMREVFELLGFTTELTRSGKDGGFDIRLESKEHGETHVFLVEIKHWLASGKKPGSNVLSSLVDVVAKVGGKTKGILLSSSGFTRDILNGRTEIEQHTVRIAGRNKIVSLCQNYLESVEGVWTPTTSLSEMLLEGSD
;
A
#
# COMPACT_ATOMS: atom_id res chain seq x y z
N MET A 1 -0.56 -47.74 -37.64
CA MET A 1 0.67 -47.66 -36.84
C MET A 1 1.34 -46.33 -37.17
N SER A 2 1.04 -45.31 -36.37
CA SER A 2 1.86 -44.09 -36.20
C SER A 2 1.09 -43.18 -35.24
N GLU A 3 1.56 -43.17 -34.00
CA GLU A 3 1.20 -42.23 -32.95
C GLU A 3 1.49 -40.80 -33.38
N VAL A 4 0.59 -39.88 -33.05
CA VAL A 4 0.93 -38.45 -32.96
C VAL A 4 0.48 -38.02 -31.59
N GLU A 5 1.41 -38.11 -30.63
CA GLU A 5 1.27 -37.54 -29.31
C GLU A 5 1.20 -36.02 -29.40
N SER A 6 0.10 -35.49 -28.89
CA SER A 6 -0.14 -34.07 -28.65
C SER A 6 0.83 -33.58 -27.58
N ASN A 7 1.95 -32.98 -27.99
CA ASN A 7 2.91 -32.41 -27.06
C ASN A 7 2.38 -31.05 -26.54
N THR A 8 1.61 -31.08 -25.45
CA THR A 8 1.20 -29.88 -24.73
C THR A 8 2.40 -29.33 -23.95
N ASN A 9 3.12 -28.38 -24.55
CA ASN A 9 4.06 -27.54 -23.82
C ASN A 9 3.26 -26.60 -22.90
N VAL A 10 3.05 -27.05 -21.66
CA VAL A 10 2.71 -26.17 -20.54
C VAL A 10 3.98 -25.40 -20.18
N ILE A 11 4.08 -24.16 -20.65
CA ILE A 11 5.16 -23.25 -20.24
C ILE A 11 4.77 -22.68 -18.87
N GLU A 12 5.31 -23.27 -17.81
CA GLU A 12 5.35 -22.66 -16.49
C GLU A 12 6.26 -21.42 -16.56
N ASN A 13 5.66 -20.25 -16.73
CA ASN A 13 6.36 -18.97 -16.59
C ASN A 13 6.58 -18.67 -15.09
N THR A 14 7.56 -19.32 -14.47
CA THR A 14 8.11 -18.85 -13.20
C THR A 14 9.06 -17.68 -13.48
N THR A 15 8.60 -16.45 -13.26
CA THR A 15 9.43 -15.25 -13.39
C THR A 15 10.51 -15.26 -12.29
N THR A 16 11.72 -15.68 -12.62
CA THR A 16 12.88 -15.54 -11.74
C THR A 16 13.15 -14.04 -11.53
N SER A 17 12.96 -13.54 -10.30
CA SER A 17 13.30 -12.15 -9.97
C SER A 17 14.79 -11.92 -10.22
N SER A 18 15.12 -10.83 -10.92
CA SER A 18 16.52 -10.48 -11.20
C SER A 18 17.30 -10.21 -9.90
N GLN A 19 18.60 -10.49 -9.89
CA GLN A 19 19.45 -10.22 -8.71
C GLN A 19 19.36 -8.76 -8.23
N LEU A 20 19.19 -7.81 -9.15
CA LEU A 20 18.98 -6.40 -8.83
C LEU A 20 17.67 -6.16 -8.08
N ASP A 21 16.58 -6.81 -8.47
CA ASP A 21 15.30 -6.70 -7.77
C ASP A 21 15.43 -7.25 -6.34
N VAL A 22 16.08 -8.39 -6.15
CA VAL A 22 16.35 -8.94 -4.80
C VAL A 22 17.11 -7.94 -3.92
N ILE A 23 18.15 -7.29 -4.45
CA ILE A 23 18.95 -6.29 -3.71
C ILE A 23 18.08 -5.09 -3.33
N VAL A 24 17.33 -4.54 -4.30
CA VAL A 24 16.46 -3.38 -4.06
C VAL A 24 15.40 -3.71 -3.01
N ARG A 25 14.74 -4.86 -3.13
CA ARG A 25 13.72 -5.31 -2.17
C ARG A 25 14.31 -5.51 -0.77
N THR A 26 15.51 -6.05 -0.67
CA THR A 26 16.22 -6.19 0.61
C THR A 26 16.50 -4.82 1.25
N ALA A 27 16.92 -3.83 0.46
CA ALA A 27 17.09 -2.46 0.95
C ALA A 27 15.76 -1.86 1.45
N MET A 28 14.66 -2.03 0.71
CA MET A 28 13.34 -1.52 1.12
C MET A 28 12.84 -2.14 2.43
N LYS A 29 13.06 -3.45 2.61
CA LYS A 29 12.77 -4.15 3.87
C LYS A 29 13.56 -3.59 5.05
N ALA A 30 14.86 -3.32 4.85
CA ALA A 30 15.69 -2.69 5.88
C ALA A 30 15.21 -1.27 6.23
N ILE A 31 14.79 -0.48 5.23
CA ILE A 31 14.22 0.85 5.45
C ILE A 31 12.89 0.75 6.23
N ALA A 32 12.03 -0.24 5.96
CA ALA A 32 10.80 -0.47 6.73
C ALA A 32 11.12 -0.67 8.23
N SER A 33 12.09 -1.52 8.54
CA SER A 33 12.55 -1.74 9.92
C SER A 33 13.16 -0.47 10.55
N GLU A 34 13.86 0.36 9.78
CA GLU A 34 14.40 1.63 10.28
C GLU A 34 13.28 2.64 10.58
N ILE A 35 12.25 2.75 9.73
CA ILE A 35 11.08 3.60 10.01
C ILE A 35 10.38 3.17 11.29
N ALA A 36 10.24 1.86 11.52
CA ALA A 36 9.61 1.31 12.72
C ALA A 36 10.34 1.72 14.01
N LYS A 37 11.67 1.69 13.98
CA LYS A 37 12.55 1.98 15.13
C LYS A 37 12.81 3.48 15.29
N ASN A 38 12.90 4.21 14.19
CA ASN A 38 13.28 5.62 14.13
C ASN A 38 12.42 6.39 13.12
N PRO A 39 11.17 6.75 13.46
CA PRO A 39 10.24 7.44 12.56
C PRO A 39 10.72 8.79 12.01
N ARG A 40 11.82 9.36 12.53
CA ARG A 40 12.39 10.61 12.03
C ARG A 40 13.05 10.43 10.66
N CYS A 41 13.52 9.23 10.33
CA CYS A 41 14.16 8.92 9.04
C CYS A 41 13.20 9.10 7.85
N LEU A 42 11.88 9.13 8.07
CA LEU A 42 10.90 9.47 7.04
C LEU A 42 11.22 10.79 6.32
N ARG A 43 11.95 11.73 6.95
CA ARG A 43 12.34 12.98 6.29
C ARG A 43 13.37 12.78 5.17
N ASP A 44 14.13 11.69 5.24
CA ASP A 44 15.29 11.43 4.39
C ASP A 44 14.97 10.44 3.26
N ILE A 45 13.73 9.93 3.23
CA ILE A 45 13.27 8.94 2.26
C ILE A 45 12.66 9.65 1.04
N GLU A 46 13.03 9.19 -0.14
CA GLU A 46 12.45 9.67 -1.40
C GLU A 46 11.02 9.11 -1.58
N TRP A 47 10.13 9.87 -2.22
CA TRP A 47 8.70 9.53 -2.25
C TRP A 47 8.43 8.16 -2.90
N ARG A 48 9.13 7.82 -3.98
CA ARG A 48 9.01 6.54 -4.68
C ARG A 48 9.62 5.40 -3.89
N ASP A 49 10.66 5.67 -3.11
CA ASP A 49 11.19 4.69 -2.17
C ASP A 49 10.21 4.41 -1.02
N LEU A 50 9.48 5.42 -0.52
CA LEU A 50 8.41 5.16 0.46
C LEU A 50 7.31 4.26 -0.10
N GLU A 51 6.89 4.45 -1.36
CA GLU A 51 5.93 3.54 -2.00
C GLU A 51 6.45 2.10 -2.07
N ARG A 52 7.72 1.92 -2.44
CA ARG A 52 8.37 0.60 -2.48
C ARG A 52 8.51 -0.03 -1.10
N VAL A 53 8.82 0.76 -0.07
CA VAL A 53 8.83 0.32 1.32
C VAL A 53 7.46 -0.17 1.74
N MET A 54 6.42 0.62 1.47
CA MET A 54 5.04 0.24 1.82
C MET A 54 4.59 -1.03 1.10
N ARG A 55 5.05 -1.28 -0.13
CA ARG A 55 4.84 -2.57 -0.80
C ARG A 55 5.36 -3.74 0.05
N GLU A 56 6.63 -3.69 0.48
CA GLU A 56 7.22 -4.76 1.30
C GLU A 56 6.49 -4.93 2.63
N VAL A 57 6.03 -3.82 3.22
CA VAL A 57 5.24 -3.83 4.45
C VAL A 57 3.94 -4.58 4.24
N PHE A 58 3.14 -4.21 3.22
CA PHE A 58 1.87 -4.85 2.96
C PHE A 58 2.00 -6.32 2.57
N GLU A 59 3.01 -6.68 1.77
CA GLU A 59 3.26 -8.08 1.42
C GLU A 59 3.56 -8.95 2.65
N LEU A 60 4.40 -8.46 3.58
CA LEU A 60 4.70 -9.23 4.79
C LEU A 60 3.47 -9.38 5.69
N LEU A 61 2.62 -8.35 5.76
CA LEU A 61 1.36 -8.39 6.51
C LEU A 61 0.30 -9.31 5.88
N GLY A 62 0.55 -9.84 4.67
CA GLY A 62 -0.30 -10.85 4.04
C GLY A 62 -1.15 -10.35 2.87
N PHE A 63 -0.93 -9.13 2.38
CA PHE A 63 -1.58 -8.63 1.17
C PHE A 63 -0.84 -9.10 -0.09
N THR A 64 -1.58 -9.39 -1.15
CA THR A 64 -1.00 -9.38 -2.51
C THR A 64 -0.91 -7.94 -2.97
N THR A 65 0.19 -7.55 -3.61
CA THR A 65 0.41 -6.16 -4.02
C THR A 65 0.74 -6.01 -5.50
N GLU A 66 0.32 -4.88 -6.07
CA GLU A 66 0.74 -4.42 -7.39
C GLU A 66 1.12 -2.94 -7.32
N LEU A 67 2.38 -2.62 -7.60
CA LEU A 67 2.85 -1.23 -7.71
C LEU A 67 2.49 -0.65 -9.08
N THR A 68 1.90 0.54 -9.08
CA THR A 68 1.68 1.28 -10.34
C THR A 68 3.01 1.81 -10.88
N ARG A 69 3.10 1.97 -12.21
CA ARG A 69 4.30 2.52 -12.85
C ARG A 69 4.47 4.00 -12.49
N SER A 70 5.69 4.39 -12.18
CA SER A 70 6.05 5.80 -11.97
C SER A 70 5.59 6.64 -13.16
N GLY A 71 4.89 7.75 -12.89
CA GLY A 71 4.48 8.72 -13.90
C GLY A 71 3.23 8.36 -14.72
N LYS A 72 2.49 7.29 -14.38
CA LYS A 72 1.09 7.16 -14.81
C LYS A 72 0.20 7.78 -13.75
N ASP A 73 -0.66 8.73 -14.14
CA ASP A 73 -1.71 9.35 -13.32
C ASP A 73 -2.84 8.36 -12.96
N GLY A 74 -2.52 7.12 -12.61
CA GLY A 74 -3.50 6.10 -12.20
C GLY A 74 -4.28 6.48 -10.94
N GLY A 75 -3.83 7.52 -10.22
CA GLY A 75 -4.47 8.08 -9.04
C GLY A 75 -4.37 7.22 -7.78
N PHE A 76 -3.56 6.14 -7.84
CA PHE A 76 -3.11 5.34 -6.71
C PHE A 76 -1.69 4.79 -7.01
N ASP A 77 -0.94 4.45 -5.96
CA ASP A 77 0.44 3.97 -6.06
C ASP A 77 0.54 2.44 -5.88
N ILE A 78 -0.30 1.87 -5.01
CA ILE A 78 -0.30 0.43 -4.70
C ILE A 78 -1.73 -0.09 -4.72
N ARG A 79 -1.97 -1.18 -5.46
CA ARG A 79 -3.18 -1.97 -5.33
C ARG A 79 -2.92 -3.13 -4.38
N LEU A 80 -3.79 -3.31 -3.39
CA LEU A 80 -3.75 -4.40 -2.43
C LEU A 80 -4.94 -5.33 -2.64
N GLU A 81 -4.70 -6.63 -2.47
CA GLU A 81 -5.74 -7.65 -2.33
C GLU A 81 -5.52 -8.48 -1.06
N SER A 82 -6.59 -8.73 -0.33
CA SER A 82 -6.65 -9.76 0.71
C SER A 82 -7.83 -10.69 0.44
N LYS A 83 -7.72 -11.94 0.89
CA LYS A 83 -8.83 -12.91 0.90
C LYS A 83 -9.19 -13.22 2.34
N GLU A 84 -10.36 -12.76 2.77
CA GLU A 84 -10.84 -12.87 4.14
C GLU A 84 -12.22 -13.52 4.13
N HIS A 85 -12.40 -14.61 4.87
CA HIS A 85 -13.68 -15.34 4.95
C HIS A 85 -14.29 -15.74 3.59
N GLY A 86 -13.45 -16.01 2.58
CA GLY A 86 -13.88 -16.37 1.23
C GLY A 86 -14.25 -15.17 0.34
N GLU A 87 -14.12 -13.94 0.84
CA GLU A 87 -14.31 -12.70 0.09
C GLU A 87 -12.96 -12.08 -0.29
N THR A 88 -12.87 -11.55 -1.52
CA THR A 88 -11.72 -10.74 -1.94
C THR A 88 -11.99 -9.27 -1.62
N HIS A 89 -11.10 -8.66 -0.86
CA HIS A 89 -11.10 -7.23 -0.58
C HIS A 89 -10.03 -6.54 -1.41
N VAL A 90 -10.37 -5.40 -2.00
CA VAL A 90 -9.47 -4.62 -2.86
C VAL A 90 -9.27 -3.24 -2.24
N PHE A 91 -8.02 -2.82 -2.10
CA PHE A 91 -7.67 -1.48 -1.64
C PHE A 91 -6.78 -0.77 -2.66
N LEU A 92 -7.10 0.49 -2.96
CA LEU A 92 -6.25 1.38 -3.74
C LEU A 92 -5.56 2.35 -2.79
N VAL A 93 -4.24 2.26 -2.70
CA VAL A 93 -3.44 3.07 -1.78
C VAL A 93 -2.71 4.15 -2.56
N GLU A 94 -2.97 5.41 -2.21
CA GLU A 94 -2.23 6.59 -2.67
C GLU A 94 -1.35 7.09 -1.52
N ILE A 95 -0.08 7.38 -1.80
CA ILE A 95 0.92 7.75 -0.81
C ILE A 95 1.47 9.14 -1.14
N LYS A 96 1.19 10.12 -0.28
CA LYS A 96 1.73 11.48 -0.40
C LYS A 96 2.86 11.73 0.59
N HIS A 97 4.09 11.74 0.07
CA HIS A 97 5.32 11.98 0.83
C HIS A 97 5.89 13.39 0.63
N TRP A 98 5.32 14.41 1.27
CA TRP A 98 5.69 15.83 1.02
C TRP A 98 6.46 16.51 2.14
N LEU A 99 7.12 15.75 3.01
CA LEU A 99 7.80 16.27 4.20
C LEU A 99 8.86 17.32 3.91
N ALA A 100 9.72 17.09 2.92
CA ALA A 100 10.79 18.02 2.57
C ALA A 100 10.26 19.41 2.18
N SER A 101 9.08 19.46 1.57
CA SER A 101 8.45 20.71 1.12
C SER A 101 7.61 21.41 2.19
N GLY A 102 7.24 20.71 3.26
CA GLY A 102 6.24 21.18 4.24
C GLY A 102 4.80 21.25 3.72
N LYS A 103 4.55 20.94 2.43
CA LYS A 103 3.21 20.89 1.85
C LYS A 103 2.41 19.71 2.38
N LYS A 104 1.09 19.84 2.32
CA LYS A 104 0.14 18.79 2.71
C LYS A 104 -0.87 18.55 1.59
N PRO A 105 -1.24 17.29 1.29
CA PRO A 105 -2.38 16.99 0.42
C PRO A 105 -3.66 17.64 0.92
N GLY A 106 -4.41 18.22 -0.01
CA GLY A 106 -5.74 18.78 0.23
C GLY A 106 -6.83 18.02 -0.51
N SER A 107 -8.05 18.57 -0.52
CA SER A 107 -9.26 17.89 -1.00
C SER A 107 -9.16 17.37 -2.43
N ASN A 108 -8.44 18.06 -3.33
CA ASN A 108 -8.29 17.61 -4.72
C ASN A 108 -7.63 16.23 -4.84
N VAL A 109 -6.70 15.89 -3.94
CA VAL A 109 -6.05 14.57 -3.92
C VAL A 109 -7.05 13.50 -3.50
N LEU A 110 -7.85 13.80 -2.46
CA LEU A 110 -8.91 12.91 -1.99
C LEU A 110 -9.97 12.68 -3.07
N SER A 111 -10.51 13.73 -3.66
CA SER A 111 -11.56 13.62 -4.68
C SER A 111 -11.06 12.82 -5.89
N SER A 112 -9.80 13.01 -6.30
CA SER A 112 -9.20 12.22 -7.37
C SER A 112 -9.17 10.71 -7.03
N LEU A 113 -8.76 10.35 -5.81
CA LEU A 113 -8.75 8.95 -5.39
C LEU A 113 -10.17 8.38 -5.24
N VAL A 114 -11.13 9.18 -4.75
CA VAL A 114 -12.56 8.78 -4.67
C VAL A 114 -13.08 8.43 -6.06
N ASP A 115 -12.80 9.25 -7.07
CA ASP A 115 -13.22 9.00 -8.46
C ASP A 115 -12.60 7.71 -9.01
N VAL A 116 -11.33 7.44 -8.72
CA VAL A 116 -10.65 6.20 -9.13
C VAL A 116 -11.29 4.98 -8.46
N VAL A 117 -11.54 5.03 -7.15
CA VAL A 117 -12.20 3.94 -6.40
C VAL A 117 -13.60 3.68 -6.95
N ALA A 118 -14.37 4.75 -7.21
CA ALA A 118 -15.71 4.64 -7.80
C ALA A 118 -15.70 4.02 -9.20
N LYS A 119 -14.69 4.33 -10.03
CA LYS A 119 -14.52 3.75 -11.36
C LYS A 119 -14.17 2.26 -11.32
N VAL A 120 -13.37 1.82 -10.35
CA VAL A 120 -13.08 0.39 -10.15
C VAL A 120 -14.32 -0.34 -9.61
N GLY A 121 -15.04 0.28 -8.68
CA GLY A 121 -16.32 -0.21 -8.17
C GLY A 121 -16.20 -1.45 -7.28
N GLY A 122 -17.34 -2.12 -7.08
CA GLY A 122 -17.45 -3.29 -6.20
C GLY A 122 -17.20 -2.95 -4.72
N LYS A 123 -16.57 -3.87 -3.99
CA LYS A 123 -16.19 -3.67 -2.58
C LYS A 123 -14.84 -2.93 -2.42
N THR A 124 -14.36 -2.27 -3.47
CA THR A 124 -13.07 -1.55 -3.46
C THR A 124 -13.11 -0.36 -2.50
N LYS A 125 -12.05 -0.17 -1.72
CA LYS A 125 -11.85 1.01 -0.87
C LYS A 125 -10.57 1.74 -1.24
N GLY A 126 -10.52 3.04 -0.98
CA GLY A 126 -9.29 3.81 -1.11
C GLY A 126 -8.63 4.07 0.23
N ILE A 127 -7.32 4.23 0.22
CA ILE A 127 -6.53 4.68 1.37
C ILE A 127 -5.58 5.75 0.89
N LEU A 128 -5.72 6.95 1.45
CA LEU A 128 -4.79 8.04 1.23
C LEU A 128 -3.87 8.14 2.43
N LEU A 129 -2.61 7.74 2.24
CA LEU A 129 -1.55 7.85 3.24
C LEU A 129 -0.79 9.16 3.04
N SER A 130 -0.48 9.86 4.14
CA SER A 130 0.41 11.03 4.05
C SER A 130 1.38 11.13 5.21
N SER A 131 2.68 11.21 4.89
CA SER A 131 3.73 11.42 5.89
C SER A 131 3.75 12.86 6.43
N SER A 132 3.29 13.84 5.64
CA SER A 132 3.16 15.25 6.05
C SER A 132 1.79 15.60 6.66
N GLY A 133 0.86 14.64 6.68
CA GLY A 133 -0.51 14.83 7.10
C GLY A 133 -1.31 15.64 6.08
N PHE A 134 -2.48 16.14 6.49
CA PHE A 134 -3.45 16.72 5.56
C PHE A 134 -3.73 18.21 5.81
N THR A 135 -4.28 18.91 4.83
CA THR A 135 -4.82 20.27 5.05
C THR A 135 -6.04 20.22 5.97
N ARG A 136 -6.40 21.35 6.61
CA ARG A 136 -7.57 21.40 7.49
C ARG A 136 -8.89 21.15 6.75
N ASP A 137 -8.96 21.56 5.49
CA ASP A 137 -10.18 21.45 4.68
C ASP A 137 -10.58 20.00 4.44
N ILE A 138 -9.62 19.12 4.18
CA ILE A 138 -9.88 17.68 4.07
C ILE A 138 -10.15 17.02 5.43
N LEU A 139 -9.60 17.52 6.54
CA LEU A 139 -9.92 16.94 7.86
C LEU A 139 -11.36 17.25 8.29
N ASN A 140 -11.88 18.44 7.95
CA ASN A 140 -13.18 18.91 8.42
C ASN A 140 -14.29 18.88 7.36
N GLY A 141 -13.93 18.80 6.08
CA GLY A 141 -14.84 19.07 4.95
C GLY A 141 -15.29 17.84 4.18
N ARG A 142 -15.08 16.62 4.71
CA ARG A 142 -15.39 15.37 4.01
C ARG A 142 -16.85 14.99 4.18
N THR A 143 -17.50 14.70 3.05
CA THR A 143 -18.84 14.11 3.03
C THR A 143 -18.82 12.68 3.58
N GLU A 144 -19.97 12.19 4.02
CA GLU A 144 -20.12 10.80 4.49
C GLU A 144 -19.70 9.78 3.42
N ILE A 145 -20.01 10.06 2.15
CA ILE A 145 -19.64 9.21 1.01
C ILE A 145 -18.11 9.15 0.85
N GLU A 146 -17.42 10.29 0.91
CA GLU A 146 -15.95 10.33 0.82
C GLU A 146 -15.30 9.63 2.01
N GLN A 147 -15.88 9.76 3.21
CA GLN A 147 -15.42 9.04 4.39
C GLN A 147 -15.55 7.55 4.22
N HIS A 148 -16.70 7.07 3.73
CA HIS A 148 -16.96 5.65 3.54
C HIS A 148 -16.16 5.05 2.37
N THR A 149 -15.84 5.84 1.34
CA THR A 149 -15.16 5.37 0.12
C THR A 149 -13.65 5.31 0.29
N VAL A 150 -13.07 6.34 0.88
CA VAL A 150 -11.61 6.46 1.08
C VAL A 150 -11.33 6.68 2.56
N ARG A 151 -10.35 5.99 3.14
CA ARG A 151 -9.79 6.37 4.45
C ARG A 151 -8.57 7.24 4.26
N ILE A 152 -8.39 8.23 5.13
CA ILE A 152 -7.17 9.05 5.14
C ILE A 152 -6.39 8.67 6.40
N ALA A 153 -5.07 8.55 6.30
CA ALA A 153 -4.26 8.26 7.47
C ALA A 153 -2.89 8.94 7.38
N GLY A 154 -2.50 9.59 8.46
CA GLY A 154 -1.27 10.34 8.53
C GLY A 154 -0.04 9.49 8.80
N ARG A 155 1.02 10.18 9.22
CA ARG A 155 2.33 9.59 9.53
C ARG A 155 2.23 8.43 10.53
N ASN A 156 1.40 8.56 11.56
CA ASN A 156 1.31 7.55 12.62
C ASN A 156 0.89 6.19 12.06
N LYS A 157 0.00 6.16 11.06
CA LYS A 157 -0.40 4.92 10.39
C LYS A 157 0.74 4.30 9.58
N ILE A 158 1.52 5.11 8.87
CA ILE A 158 2.71 4.62 8.15
C ILE A 158 3.70 3.97 9.13
N VAL A 159 3.94 4.63 10.26
CA VAL A 159 4.84 4.11 11.30
C VAL A 159 4.29 2.84 11.93
N SER A 160 3.00 2.79 12.28
CA SER A 160 2.42 1.59 12.89
C SER A 160 2.40 0.39 11.94
N LEU A 161 2.18 0.61 10.64
CA LEU A 161 2.33 -0.44 9.63
C LEU A 161 3.77 -0.97 9.56
N CYS A 162 4.78 -0.09 9.65
CA CYS A 162 6.19 -0.51 9.72
C CYS A 162 6.52 -1.23 11.04
N GLN A 163 5.88 -0.87 12.14
CA GLN A 163 6.03 -1.56 13.43
C GLN A 163 5.43 -2.96 13.38
N ASN A 164 4.21 -3.11 12.87
CA ASN A 164 3.58 -4.43 12.62
C ASN A 164 4.44 -5.29 11.69
N TYR A 165 5.05 -4.68 10.67
CA TYR A 165 6.02 -5.34 9.80
C TYR A 165 7.22 -5.87 10.60
N LEU A 166 7.85 -5.04 11.43
CA LEU A 166 9.00 -5.45 12.22
C LEU A 166 8.65 -6.56 13.21
N GLU A 167 7.52 -6.45 13.90
CA GLU A 167 7.01 -7.48 14.81
C GLU A 167 6.72 -8.79 14.05
N SER A 168 6.27 -8.71 12.80
CA SER A 168 6.04 -9.89 11.94
C SER A 168 7.36 -10.54 11.52
N VAL A 169 8.40 -9.76 11.22
CA VAL A 169 9.76 -10.27 10.95
C VAL A 169 10.32 -11.00 12.18
N GLU A 170 10.06 -10.46 13.37
CA GLU A 170 10.52 -11.04 14.64
C GLU A 170 9.66 -12.24 15.11
N GLY A 171 8.57 -12.56 14.40
CA GLY A 171 7.67 -13.67 14.72
C GLY A 171 6.78 -13.42 15.94
N VAL A 172 6.62 -12.15 16.34
CA VAL A 172 5.87 -11.73 17.53
C VAL A 172 4.48 -11.20 17.17
N TRP A 173 4.26 -10.83 15.90
CA TRP A 173 2.99 -10.25 15.48
C TRP A 173 1.89 -11.29 15.30
N THR A 174 0.79 -11.12 16.04
CA THR A 174 -0.48 -11.84 15.83
C THR A 174 -1.60 -10.81 15.71
N PRO A 175 -2.18 -10.60 14.52
CA PRO A 175 -3.27 -9.65 14.35
C PRO A 175 -4.49 -10.10 15.17
N THR A 176 -5.06 -9.17 15.93
CA THR A 176 -6.31 -9.39 16.70
C THR A 176 -7.57 -9.16 15.86
N THR A 177 -7.42 -8.49 14.73
CA THR A 177 -8.47 -8.12 13.77
C THR A 177 -8.15 -8.65 12.37
N SER A 178 -9.11 -8.57 11.45
CA SER A 178 -8.85 -8.93 10.05
C SER A 178 -7.86 -7.97 9.39
N LEU A 179 -7.21 -8.36 8.29
CA LEU A 179 -6.26 -7.47 7.60
C LEU A 179 -6.95 -6.20 7.09
N SER A 180 -8.16 -6.33 6.54
CA SER A 180 -8.99 -5.21 6.11
C SER A 180 -9.32 -4.26 7.26
N GLU A 181 -9.72 -4.81 8.42
CA GLU A 181 -10.01 -4.02 9.62
C GLU A 181 -8.76 -3.31 10.14
N MET A 182 -7.66 -4.05 10.33
CA MET A 182 -6.35 -3.50 10.71
C MET A 182 -5.92 -2.38 9.79
N LEU A 183 -6.17 -2.49 8.48
CA LEU A 183 -5.78 -1.50 7.49
C LEU A 183 -6.64 -0.22 7.59
N LEU A 184 -7.95 -0.35 7.82
CA LEU A 184 -8.90 0.76 7.87
C LEU A 184 -8.97 1.46 9.24
N GLU A 185 -8.60 0.78 10.33
CA GLU A 185 -8.53 1.35 11.67
C GLU A 185 -7.40 2.37 11.85
N GLY A 186 -7.55 3.28 12.83
CA GLY A 186 -6.53 4.29 13.13
C GLY A 186 -6.30 5.30 12.00
N SER A 187 -7.36 5.54 11.21
CA SER A 187 -7.44 6.57 10.17
C SER A 187 -7.86 7.90 10.79
N ASP A 188 -7.30 9.01 10.29
CA ASP A 188 -7.56 10.38 10.79
C ASP A 188 -8.90 10.94 10.32
#